data_AF-A0AAE4R6K5-F1
#
_entry.id   AF-A0AAE4R6K5-F1
#
_cell.length_a   1.000
_cell.length_b   1.000
_cell.length_c   1.000
_cell.angle_alpha   90.00
_cell.angle_beta   90.00
_cell.angle_gamma   90.00
#
_symmetry.space_group_name_H-M   'P 1'
#
loop_
_entity.id
_entity.type
_entity.pdbx_description
1 polymer ?
#
loop_
_entity_poly.entity_id
_entity_poly.type
_entity_poly.pdbx_seq_one_letter_code
_entity_poly.pdbx_strand_id
1 'polypeptide(L)'
;MWGPGNSNRVRAVIGGIAVGAAVTAAAVTAAPANAALQGIAVDTLPGYGSSANGSANYGMYGTGCSYKLSVIVGEPKSAKSTLKITSTRAGRTVTIYNAKPTTVEIKPNWRPTEPGRHVLTASLDGVVKTRTVDVGTGVQLPQFIRNGACFVLPTY
;
A
#
# COMPACT_ATOMS: atom_id res chain seq x y z
N MET A 1 62.92 -7.53 12.86
CA MET A 1 62.67 -8.22 14.14
C MET A 1 61.17 -8.16 14.42
N TRP A 2 60.59 -9.31 14.81
CA TRP A 2 59.19 -9.60 15.20
C TRP A 2 58.15 -9.51 14.05
N GLY A 3 57.40 -10.54 13.68
CA GLY A 3 57.02 -11.79 14.34
C GLY A 3 55.48 -11.85 14.49
N PRO A 4 54.78 -12.88 13.99
CA PRO A 4 53.32 -12.98 13.98
C PRO A 4 52.76 -13.51 15.31
N GLY A 5 51.50 -13.21 15.64
CA GLY A 5 50.91 -13.63 16.92
C GLY A 5 49.39 -13.69 16.93
N ASN A 6 48.86 -14.87 16.62
CA ASN A 6 47.49 -15.32 16.87
C ASN A 6 47.24 -15.50 18.39
N SER A 7 45.98 -15.31 18.81
CA SER A 7 45.26 -15.97 19.92
C SER A 7 44.76 -15.10 21.10
N ASN A 8 43.43 -15.09 21.20
CA ASN A 8 42.59 -15.16 22.41
C ASN A 8 42.71 -14.07 23.49
N ARG A 9 41.63 -13.27 23.59
CA ARG A 9 40.88 -13.14 24.85
C ARG A 9 39.43 -12.72 24.57
N VAL A 10 38.56 -13.72 24.66
CA VAL A 10 37.13 -13.58 24.90
C VAL A 10 36.94 -12.71 26.14
N ARG A 11 36.35 -11.53 25.98
CA ARG A 11 35.64 -10.84 27.06
C ARG A 11 34.20 -10.66 26.60
N ALA A 12 33.42 -11.72 26.81
CA ALA A 12 31.98 -11.63 26.89
C ALA A 12 31.64 -10.76 28.11
N VAL A 13 31.37 -9.46 27.86
CA VAL A 13 30.69 -8.63 28.84
C VAL A 13 29.20 -8.89 28.63
N ILE A 14 28.68 -9.77 29.47
CA ILE A 14 27.25 -9.98 29.68
C ILE A 14 26.72 -8.70 30.32
N GLY A 15 26.04 -7.89 29.53
CA GLY A 15 25.31 -6.71 29.98
C GLY A 15 23.93 -6.72 29.34
N GLY A 16 23.00 -7.46 29.95
CA GLY A 16 21.62 -7.48 29.51
C GLY A 16 20.88 -6.22 29.92
N ILE A 17 20.28 -5.52 28.96
CA ILE A 17 18.98 -4.86 29.10
C ILE A 17 18.23 -5.06 27.78
N ALA A 18 17.08 -5.71 27.88
CA ALA A 18 16.12 -5.88 26.82
C ALA A 18 15.44 -4.55 26.47
N VAL A 19 15.47 -4.15 25.20
CA VAL A 19 14.43 -3.33 24.60
C VAL A 19 14.16 -3.90 23.21
N GLY A 20 12.94 -4.41 23.04
CA GLY A 20 12.50 -5.04 21.81
C GLY A 20 12.56 -4.08 20.63
N ALA A 21 13.21 -4.55 19.57
CA ALA A 21 12.78 -4.29 18.21
C ALA A 21 13.20 -5.52 17.42
N ALA A 22 12.25 -6.44 17.22
CA ALA A 22 12.41 -7.52 16.27
C ALA A 22 12.56 -6.89 14.88
N VAL A 23 13.78 -6.57 14.49
CA VAL A 23 14.13 -6.33 13.09
C VAL A 23 14.14 -7.70 12.46
N THR A 24 12.96 -8.19 12.07
CA THR A 24 12.91 -9.30 11.13
C THR A 24 13.57 -8.82 9.86
N ALA A 25 14.81 -9.26 9.66
CA ALA A 25 15.46 -9.30 8.36
C ALA A 25 14.49 -9.99 7.40
N ALA A 26 13.74 -9.20 6.64
CA ALA A 26 13.03 -9.71 5.49
C ALA A 26 14.12 -10.05 4.48
N ALA A 27 14.39 -11.35 4.36
CA ALA A 27 15.19 -11.90 3.28
C ALA A 27 14.70 -11.26 1.97
N VAL A 28 15.58 -10.51 1.30
CA VAL A 28 15.36 -10.10 -0.09
C VAL A 28 15.59 -11.36 -0.91
N THR A 29 14.62 -12.28 -0.89
CA THR A 29 14.55 -13.29 -1.93
C THR A 29 14.31 -12.53 -3.22
N ALA A 30 15.28 -12.57 -4.13
CA ALA A 30 15.12 -12.02 -5.46
C ALA A 30 13.83 -12.59 -6.04
N ALA A 31 12.80 -11.74 -6.13
CA ALA A 31 11.51 -12.16 -6.65
C ALA A 31 11.72 -12.64 -8.10
N PRO A 32 11.07 -13.74 -8.52
CA PRO A 32 11.17 -14.21 -9.89
C PRO A 32 10.72 -13.09 -10.85
N ALA A 33 11.56 -12.77 -11.83
CA ALA A 33 11.40 -11.62 -12.73
C ALA A 33 10.13 -11.68 -13.62
N ASN A 34 9.41 -12.80 -13.63
CA ASN A 34 8.41 -13.09 -14.66
C ASN A 34 6.96 -12.76 -14.22
N ALA A 35 6.57 -13.04 -12.96
CA ALA A 35 5.27 -12.62 -12.40
C ALA A 35 5.36 -11.29 -11.64
N ALA A 36 6.28 -10.42 -12.06
CA ALA A 36 6.61 -9.21 -11.32
C ALA A 36 5.38 -8.29 -11.24
N LEU A 37 4.97 -8.01 -10.00
CA LEU A 37 4.02 -6.96 -9.69
C LEU A 37 4.62 -5.62 -10.13
N GLN A 38 4.04 -5.00 -11.15
CA GLN A 38 4.62 -3.82 -11.80
C GLN A 38 4.24 -2.54 -11.06
N GLY A 39 3.01 -2.44 -10.56
CA GLY A 39 2.58 -1.26 -9.82
C GLY A 39 1.15 -1.36 -9.30
N ILE A 40 0.83 -0.41 -8.41
CA ILE A 40 -0.52 -0.16 -7.91
C ILE A 40 -0.85 1.32 -8.09
N ALA A 41 -1.98 1.58 -8.73
CA ALA A 41 -2.53 2.90 -8.94
C ALA A 41 -4.00 2.96 -8.51
N VAL A 42 -4.48 4.16 -8.24
CA VAL A 42 -5.92 4.42 -8.18
C VAL A 42 -6.30 4.98 -9.54
N ASP A 43 -7.10 4.22 -10.28
CA ASP A 43 -7.52 4.51 -11.66
C ASP A 43 -8.63 5.56 -11.69
N THR A 44 -9.50 5.54 -10.68
CA THR A 44 -10.54 6.57 -10.53
C THR A 44 -9.90 7.89 -10.09
N LEU A 45 -10.26 8.98 -10.78
CA LEU A 45 -9.83 10.32 -10.43
C LEU A 45 -10.19 10.66 -8.97
N PRO A 46 -9.34 11.43 -8.27
CA PRO A 46 -9.66 11.94 -6.93
C PRO A 46 -10.99 12.70 -6.96
N GLY A 47 -11.67 12.72 -5.81
CA GLY A 47 -12.98 13.36 -5.70
C GLY A 47 -12.88 14.88 -5.92
N TYR A 48 -13.98 15.50 -6.33
CA TYR A 48 -14.05 16.94 -6.50
C TYR A 48 -14.48 17.56 -5.17
N GLY A 49 -13.68 18.47 -4.61
CA GLY A 49 -13.95 19.08 -3.30
C GLY A 49 -13.65 20.56 -3.29
N SER A 50 -14.60 21.34 -2.79
CA SER A 50 -14.43 22.78 -2.52
C SER A 50 -13.56 22.94 -1.29
N SER A 51 -12.43 23.65 -1.41
CA SER A 51 -11.74 24.17 -0.22
C SER A 51 -12.39 25.51 0.18
N ALA A 52 -12.29 25.90 1.45
CA ALA A 52 -12.70 27.25 1.89
C ALA A 52 -11.97 28.38 1.14
N ASN A 53 -10.88 28.05 0.43
CA ASN A 53 -10.04 28.98 -0.35
C ASN A 53 -10.12 28.73 -1.87
N GLY A 54 -11.17 28.08 -2.36
CA GLY A 54 -11.37 27.81 -3.78
C GLY A 54 -11.09 26.36 -4.19
N SER A 55 -11.83 25.89 -5.19
CA SER A 55 -11.85 24.51 -5.69
C SER A 55 -10.48 24.02 -6.15
N ALA A 56 -9.76 23.31 -5.29
CA ALA A 56 -8.53 22.63 -5.67
C ALA A 56 -8.11 21.55 -4.66
N ASN A 57 -9.03 20.67 -4.21
CA ASN A 57 -8.59 19.39 -3.61
C ASN A 57 -8.11 18.43 -4.71
N TYR A 58 -7.12 18.85 -5.52
CA TYR A 58 -6.47 17.98 -6.49
C TYR A 58 -5.65 16.94 -5.73
N GLY A 59 -6.11 15.68 -5.71
CA GLY A 59 -5.36 14.55 -5.15
C GLY A 59 -5.92 13.91 -3.88
N MET A 60 -7.06 14.38 -3.35
CA MET A 60 -7.71 13.71 -2.22
C MET A 60 -8.87 12.81 -2.65
N TYR A 61 -9.00 11.66 -1.98
CA TYR A 61 -10.14 10.78 -2.09
C TYR A 61 -11.11 11.06 -0.93
N GLY A 62 -12.39 10.75 -1.07
CA GLY A 62 -13.39 10.85 -0.01
C GLY A 62 -13.79 9.48 0.55
N THR A 63 -14.07 9.45 1.85
CA THR A 63 -14.71 8.30 2.52
C THR A 63 -16.07 7.95 1.90
N GLY A 64 -16.49 6.70 2.04
CA GLY A 64 -17.80 6.24 1.60
C GLY A 64 -17.97 6.16 0.08
N CYS A 65 -16.96 6.55 -0.69
CA CYS A 65 -16.97 6.55 -2.15
C CYS A 65 -16.20 5.36 -2.74
N SER A 66 -16.64 4.93 -3.91
CA SER A 66 -16.10 3.76 -4.61
C SER A 66 -15.02 4.17 -5.60
N TYR A 67 -13.81 3.64 -5.46
CA TYR A 67 -12.67 3.90 -6.35
C TYR A 67 -12.14 2.61 -6.96
N LYS A 68 -11.96 2.58 -8.27
CA LYS A 68 -11.25 1.49 -8.94
C LYS A 68 -9.75 1.69 -8.75
N LEU A 69 -9.10 0.64 -8.27
CA LEU A 69 -7.64 0.52 -8.33
C LEU A 69 -7.25 -0.07 -9.69
N SER A 70 -6.02 0.17 -10.14
CA SER A 70 -5.39 -0.56 -11.24
C SER A 70 -4.10 -1.15 -10.71
N VAL A 71 -4.00 -2.47 -10.76
CA VAL A 71 -2.79 -3.22 -10.38
C VAL A 71 -2.33 -4.02 -11.58
N ILE A 72 -1.09 -3.78 -12.00
CA ILE A 72 -0.51 -4.42 -13.18
C ILE A 72 0.41 -5.56 -12.75
N VAL A 73 0.15 -6.74 -13.28
CA VAL A 73 0.90 -7.98 -13.08
C VAL A 73 1.46 -8.42 -14.43
N GLY A 74 2.79 -8.53 -14.55
CA GLY A 74 3.43 -8.84 -15.84
C GLY A 74 2.96 -10.16 -16.44
N GLU A 75 3.12 -11.26 -15.72
CA GLU A 75 2.64 -12.59 -16.14
C GLU A 75 1.74 -13.23 -15.07
N PRO A 76 0.41 -13.08 -15.15
CA PRO A 76 -0.51 -13.64 -14.15
C PRO A 76 -0.48 -15.17 -14.08
N LYS A 77 -0.24 -15.85 -15.22
CA LYS A 77 -0.17 -17.32 -15.28
C LYS A 77 1.04 -17.90 -14.54
N SER A 78 2.11 -17.12 -14.44
CA SER A 78 3.36 -17.50 -13.78
C SER A 78 3.33 -17.25 -12.25
N ALA A 79 2.25 -16.65 -11.73
CA ALA A 79 2.10 -16.34 -10.31
C ALA A 79 2.02 -17.60 -9.44
N LYS A 80 2.85 -17.65 -8.39
CA LYS A 80 2.92 -18.77 -7.45
C LYS A 80 1.96 -18.58 -6.27
N SER A 81 1.67 -17.35 -5.89
CA SER A 81 0.78 -16.96 -4.80
C SER A 81 -0.47 -16.21 -5.27
N THR A 82 -1.36 -15.89 -4.32
CA THR A 82 -2.44 -14.94 -4.58
C THR A 82 -1.90 -13.50 -4.58
N LEU A 83 -2.52 -12.65 -5.40
CA LEU A 83 -2.34 -11.21 -5.32
C LEU A 83 -3.16 -10.70 -4.14
N LYS A 84 -2.48 -10.16 -3.13
CA LYS A 84 -3.12 -9.57 -1.96
C LYS A 84 -3.02 -8.05 -2.04
N ILE A 85 -4.15 -7.37 -1.97
CA ILE A 85 -4.23 -5.91 -1.93
C ILE A 85 -4.90 -5.49 -0.63
N THR A 86 -4.26 -4.61 0.12
CA THR A 86 -4.75 -4.12 1.40
C THR A 86 -4.71 -2.59 1.45
N SER A 87 -5.55 -2.02 2.32
CA SER A 87 -5.49 -0.62 2.73
C SER A 87 -5.18 -0.57 4.22
N THR A 88 -4.13 0.15 4.58
CA THR A 88 -3.72 0.33 5.99
C THR A 88 -3.89 1.78 6.39
N ARG A 89 -4.57 2.02 7.51
CA ARG A 89 -4.75 3.34 8.12
C ARG A 89 -4.55 3.21 9.62
N ALA A 90 -3.71 4.06 10.20
CA ALA A 90 -3.48 4.11 11.66
C ALA A 90 -3.27 2.71 12.29
N GLY A 91 -2.48 1.85 11.63
CA GLY A 91 -2.21 0.47 12.08
C GLY A 91 -3.30 -0.56 11.76
N ARG A 92 -4.51 -0.14 11.35
CA ARG A 92 -5.59 -1.03 10.95
C ARG A 92 -5.48 -1.38 9.47
N THR A 93 -5.43 -2.67 9.16
CA THR A 93 -5.34 -3.19 7.78
C THR A 93 -6.66 -3.81 7.35
N VAL A 94 -7.17 -3.42 6.19
CA VAL A 94 -8.34 -4.02 5.54
C VAL A 94 -7.91 -4.66 4.23
N THR A 95 -8.35 -5.89 3.97
CA THR A 95 -8.09 -6.58 2.70
C THR A 95 -9.11 -6.13 1.66
N ILE A 96 -8.62 -5.60 0.53
CA ILE A 96 -9.44 -5.16 -0.61
C ILE A 96 -9.60 -6.30 -1.61
N TYR A 97 -8.52 -7.04 -1.87
CA TYR A 97 -8.48 -8.13 -2.84
C TYR A 97 -7.54 -9.23 -2.36
N ASN A 98 -7.94 -10.49 -2.56
CA ASN A 98 -7.10 -11.64 -2.27
C ASN A 98 -7.50 -12.81 -3.16
N ALA A 99 -6.94 -12.85 -4.37
CA ALA A 99 -7.18 -13.95 -5.31
C ALA A 99 -5.99 -14.12 -6.25
N LYS A 100 -5.91 -15.28 -6.91
CA LYS A 100 -4.87 -15.54 -7.90
C LYS A 100 -5.09 -14.63 -9.12
N PRO A 101 -4.07 -13.88 -9.58
CA PRO A 101 -4.25 -13.01 -10.74
C PRO A 101 -4.49 -13.86 -11.99
N THR A 102 -5.52 -13.52 -12.76
CA THR A 102 -5.88 -14.19 -14.02
C THR A 102 -5.62 -13.32 -15.24
N THR A 103 -5.58 -12.01 -15.06
CA THR A 103 -5.36 -10.99 -16.09
C THR A 103 -4.15 -10.12 -15.74
N VAL A 104 -3.58 -9.47 -16.76
CA VAL A 104 -2.45 -8.55 -16.61
C VAL A 104 -2.83 -7.31 -15.79
N GLU A 105 -4.07 -6.84 -15.94
CA GLU A 105 -4.60 -5.73 -15.16
C GLU A 105 -5.74 -6.23 -14.26
N ILE A 106 -5.62 -5.96 -12.96
CA ILE A 106 -6.61 -6.30 -11.94
C ILE A 106 -7.20 -4.99 -11.40
N LYS A 107 -8.52 -4.83 -11.49
CA LYS A 107 -9.25 -3.60 -11.12
C LYS A 107 -10.18 -3.77 -9.92
N PRO A 108 -9.65 -3.99 -8.71
CA PRO A 108 -10.49 -4.15 -7.53
C PRO A 108 -11.06 -2.81 -7.11
N ASN A 109 -12.22 -2.86 -6.45
CA ASN A 109 -12.88 -1.69 -5.95
C ASN A 109 -12.47 -1.42 -4.50
N TRP A 110 -12.02 -0.20 -4.22
CA TRP A 110 -11.63 0.28 -2.90
C TRP A 110 -12.62 1.34 -2.42
N ARG A 111 -13.13 1.16 -1.21
CA ARG A 111 -14.07 2.08 -0.56
C ARG A 111 -13.57 2.40 0.86
N PRO A 112 -12.80 3.49 1.05
CA PRO A 112 -12.34 3.86 2.39
C PRO A 112 -13.52 4.29 3.26
N THR A 113 -13.56 3.82 4.50
CA THR A 113 -14.64 4.12 5.45
C THR A 113 -14.28 5.25 6.42
N GLU A 114 -12.99 5.52 6.60
CA GLU A 114 -12.48 6.48 7.59
C GLU A 114 -11.53 7.48 6.90
N PRO A 115 -11.53 8.77 7.28
CA PRO A 115 -10.65 9.77 6.68
C PRO A 115 -9.24 9.68 7.26
N GLY A 116 -8.21 9.95 6.47
CA GLY A 116 -6.81 10.01 6.89
C GLY A 116 -5.88 9.49 5.80
N ARG A 117 -4.61 9.30 6.16
CA ARG A 117 -3.60 8.74 5.25
C ARG A 117 -3.76 7.23 5.15
N HIS A 118 -4.09 6.74 3.95
CA HIS A 118 -4.17 5.32 3.63
C HIS A 118 -2.93 4.87 2.87
N VAL A 119 -2.39 3.72 3.27
CA VAL A 119 -1.32 3.02 2.55
C VAL A 119 -1.93 1.82 1.84
N LEU A 120 -2.11 1.95 0.53
CA LEU A 120 -2.49 0.86 -0.34
C LEU A 120 -1.27 -0.02 -0.61
N THR A 121 -1.37 -1.31 -0.33
CA THR A 121 -0.28 -2.26 -0.50
C THR A 121 -0.74 -3.39 -1.39
N ALA A 122 -0.02 -3.65 -2.47
CA ALA A 122 -0.16 -4.84 -3.30
C ALA A 122 1.03 -5.77 -3.06
N SER A 123 0.76 -7.05 -2.86
CA SER A 123 1.74 -8.10 -2.60
C SER A 123 1.48 -9.28 -3.50
N LEU A 124 2.51 -9.75 -4.21
CA LEU A 124 2.47 -10.94 -5.05
C LEU A 124 3.86 -11.58 -5.09
N ASP A 125 3.96 -12.88 -4.80
CA ASP A 125 5.21 -13.65 -4.90
C ASP A 125 6.41 -13.01 -4.16
N GLY A 126 6.15 -12.38 -3.01
CA GLY A 126 7.15 -11.67 -2.22
C GLY A 126 7.48 -10.24 -2.70
N VAL A 127 7.01 -9.84 -3.89
CA VAL A 127 7.09 -8.45 -4.35
C VAL A 127 6.00 -7.64 -3.67
N VAL A 128 6.41 -6.52 -3.06
CA VAL A 128 5.49 -5.57 -2.44
C VAL A 128 5.59 -4.23 -3.15
N LYS A 129 4.44 -3.65 -3.50
CA LYS A 129 4.31 -2.28 -4.02
C LYS A 129 3.31 -1.52 -3.17
N THR A 130 3.64 -0.27 -2.87
CA THR A 130 2.80 0.58 -2.04
C THR A 130 2.45 1.88 -2.75
N ARG A 131 1.27 2.42 -2.44
CA ARG A 131 0.84 3.75 -2.82
C ARG A 131 0.16 4.41 -1.63
N THR A 132 0.64 5.58 -1.26
CA THR A 132 -0.01 6.41 -0.25
C THR A 132 -1.04 7.29 -0.92
N VAL A 133 -2.20 7.42 -0.29
CA VAL A 133 -3.26 8.35 -0.68
C VAL A 133 -3.87 9.00 0.55
N ASP A 134 -4.29 10.25 0.41
CA ASP A 134 -5.01 10.97 1.46
C ASP A 134 -6.51 10.90 1.22
N VAL A 135 -7.24 10.55 2.28
CA VAL A 135 -8.70 10.40 2.26
C VAL A 135 -9.32 11.45 3.18
N GLY A 136 -10.07 12.39 2.63
CA GLY A 136 -10.93 13.30 3.37
C GLY A 136 -12.32 12.71 3.62
N THR A 137 -13.18 13.48 4.29
CA THR A 137 -14.60 13.10 4.43
C THR A 137 -15.29 13.23 3.08
N GLY A 138 -15.89 12.15 2.60
CA GLY A 138 -16.54 12.09 1.29
C GLY A 138 -18.04 11.85 1.37
N VAL A 139 -18.77 12.34 0.37
CA VAL A 139 -20.15 11.95 0.09
C VAL A 139 -20.22 11.52 -1.37
N GLN A 140 -20.65 10.28 -1.60
CA GLN A 140 -20.87 9.79 -2.96
C GLN A 140 -22.14 10.43 -3.52
N LEU A 141 -21.99 11.20 -4.60
CA LEU A 141 -23.14 11.79 -5.27
C LEU A 141 -23.96 10.69 -5.97
N PRO A 142 -25.28 10.89 -6.15
CA PRO A 142 -26.09 10.02 -6.98
C PRO A 142 -25.54 9.94 -8.42
N GLN A 143 -25.75 8.83 -9.13
CA GLN A 143 -25.21 8.64 -10.48
C GLN A 143 -25.63 9.73 -11.47
N PHE A 144 -26.84 10.28 -11.34
CA PHE A 144 -27.32 11.36 -12.20
C PHE A 144 -26.60 12.70 -11.97
N ILE A 145 -25.85 12.85 -10.87
CA ILE A 145 -25.03 14.02 -10.58
C ILE A 145 -23.56 13.66 -10.83
N ARG A 146 -22.98 14.21 -11.90
CA ARG A 146 -21.55 14.02 -12.26
C ARG A 146 -21.11 12.55 -12.25
N ASN A 147 -21.97 11.66 -12.75
CA ASN A 147 -21.69 10.22 -12.83
C ASN A 147 -21.37 9.54 -11.48
N GLY A 148 -21.91 10.07 -10.38
CA GLY A 148 -21.68 9.54 -9.04
C GLY A 148 -20.28 9.84 -8.48
N ALA A 149 -19.65 10.92 -8.95
CA ALA A 149 -18.38 11.40 -8.45
C ALA A 149 -18.42 11.60 -6.92
N CYS A 150 -17.27 11.39 -6.28
CA CYS A 150 -17.15 11.67 -4.86
C CYS A 150 -17.00 13.17 -4.64
N PHE A 151 -17.86 13.75 -3.80
CA PHE A 151 -17.66 15.07 -3.26
C PHE A 151 -16.81 14.98 -1.98
N VAL A 152 -15.67 15.66 -1.93
CA VAL A 152 -14.76 15.62 -0.79
C VAL A 152 -14.88 16.93 -0.01
N LEU A 153 -15.23 16.83 1.26
CA LEU A 153 -15.26 17.97 2.16
C LEU A 153 -13.83 18.39 2.52
N PRO A 154 -13.55 19.70 2.61
CA PRO A 154 -12.24 20.17 3.01
C PRO A 154 -11.94 19.73 4.44
N THR A 155 -10.74 19.20 4.63
CA THR A 155 -10.17 19.00 5.96
C THR A 155 -9.59 20.34 6.41
N TYR A 156 -10.18 20.94 7.45
CA TYR A 156 -9.67 22.15 8.10
C TYR A 156 -8.50 21.83 9.03
#